data_AF-A2FAG2-F1
#
_entry.id   AF-A2FAG2-F1
#
_cell.length_a   1.000
_cell.length_b   1.000
_cell.length_c   1.000
_cell.angle_alpha   90.00
_cell.angle_beta   90.00
_cell.angle_gamma   90.00
#
_symmetry.space_group_name_H-M   'P 1'
#
loop_
_entity.id
_entity.type
_entity.pdbx_description
1 polymer ?
#
loop_
_entity_poly.entity_id
_entity_poly.type
_entity_poly.pdbx_seq_one_letter_code
_entity_poly.pdbx_strand_id
1 'polypeptide(L)'
;MLGSSQSLAVVNTYLNTAIAESLGYFADRLEKTKDVEAEKQKIIEDTITEHGRIIFNGNNYSDEWIEEAKKRGLPIIKNTIEAIEAIVNKKNIDLFEKMKVYSEAECHARYEVRVENYIQSVSIEAETLLHMMKREIIPAIIEYTGKVADSFNKIKKSGFNNKTLNSTISILNNSIETIDRDVKKLEELTVEIADHPNNKEKAEFMYNKIIPQMIEIRKNTDEIETIVGKEDWPIPTYTQILYTL
;
A
#
# COMPACT_ATOMS: atom_id res chain seq x y z
N MET A 1 5.83 8.93 7.74
CA MET A 1 6.21 8.25 9.00
C MET A 1 7.03 7.02 8.67
N LEU A 2 7.89 6.56 9.56
CA LEU A 2 8.71 5.37 9.35
C LEU A 2 7.85 4.10 9.49
N GLY A 3 7.90 3.19 8.52
CA GLY A 3 7.28 1.87 8.62
C GLY A 3 8.08 0.94 9.55
N SER A 4 7.42 -0.01 10.21
CA SER A 4 8.05 -0.90 11.20
C SER A 4 9.21 -1.74 10.67
N SER A 5 9.20 -2.08 9.38
CA SER A 5 10.25 -2.84 8.70
C SER A 5 11.36 -1.96 8.09
N GLN A 6 11.20 -0.63 8.11
CA GLN A 6 12.12 0.28 7.45
C GLN A 6 13.32 0.64 8.32
N SER A 7 14.47 0.84 7.69
CA SER A 7 15.66 1.33 8.39
C SER A 7 15.49 2.76 8.87
N LEU A 8 15.75 2.97 10.16
CA LEU A 8 15.82 4.29 10.81
C LEU A 8 16.82 5.24 10.12
N ALA A 9 17.89 4.68 9.55
CA ALA A 9 18.96 5.48 8.96
C ALA A 9 18.44 6.41 7.86
N VAL A 10 17.56 5.92 6.99
CA VAL A 10 17.01 6.68 5.87
C VAL A 10 16.23 7.91 6.34
N VAL A 11 15.31 7.71 7.28
CA VAL A 11 14.48 8.80 7.80
C VAL A 11 15.32 9.79 8.57
N ASN A 12 16.28 9.32 9.37
CA ASN A 12 17.21 10.18 10.08
C ASN A 12 18.09 10.99 9.12
N THR A 13 18.54 10.41 8.00
CA THR A 13 19.25 11.18 6.98
C THR A 13 18.37 12.34 6.47
N TYR A 14 17.11 12.09 6.13
CA TYR A 14 16.25 13.13 5.58
C TYR A 14 15.91 14.22 6.60
N LEU A 15 15.52 13.82 7.82
CA LEU A 15 15.18 14.77 8.87
C LEU A 15 16.40 15.58 9.33
N ASN A 16 17.55 14.93 9.56
CA ASN A 16 18.73 15.64 10.02
C ASN A 16 19.28 16.59 8.95
N THR A 17 19.22 16.24 7.66
CA THR A 17 19.60 17.16 6.58
C THR A 17 18.70 18.39 6.54
N ALA A 18 17.37 18.22 6.65
CA ALA A 18 16.43 19.33 6.65
C ALA A 18 16.59 20.24 7.88
N ILE A 19 16.83 19.65 9.06
CA ILE A 19 17.12 20.40 10.29
C ILE A 19 18.44 21.16 10.15
N ALA A 20 19.49 20.51 9.63
CA ALA A 20 20.79 21.13 9.46
C ALA A 20 20.73 22.32 8.48
N GLU A 21 19.96 22.23 7.39
CA GLU A 21 19.73 23.37 6.51
C GLU A 21 19.03 24.53 7.25
N SER A 22 17.98 24.21 8.01
CA SER A 22 17.21 25.22 8.75
C SER A 22 18.07 25.93 9.79
N LEU A 23 18.91 25.20 10.51
CA LEU A 23 19.87 25.76 11.47
C LEU A 23 20.94 26.60 10.77
N GLY A 24 21.40 26.18 9.59
CA GLY A 24 22.32 26.96 8.76
C GLY A 24 21.71 28.31 8.34
N TYR A 25 20.45 28.33 7.93
CA TYR A 25 19.73 29.57 7.62
C TYR A 25 19.66 30.53 8.83
N PHE A 26 19.40 30.00 10.03
CA PHE A 26 19.40 30.81 11.25
C PHE A 26 20.81 31.32 11.59
N ALA A 27 21.84 30.48 11.49
CA ALA A 27 23.22 30.87 11.72
C ALA A 27 23.66 32.00 10.78
N ASP A 28 23.37 31.86 9.47
CA ASP A 28 23.70 32.86 8.46
C ASP A 28 23.08 34.24 8.75
N ARG A 29 21.86 34.27 9.31
CA ARG A 29 21.20 35.52 9.72
C ARG A 29 21.87 36.13 10.95
N LEU A 30 22.14 35.30 11.96
CA LEU A 30 22.74 35.73 13.22
C LEU A 30 24.18 36.23 13.04
N GLU A 31 24.95 35.66 12.11
CA GLU A 31 26.33 36.08 11.81
C GLU A 31 26.40 37.43 11.07
N LYS A 32 25.34 37.83 10.36
CA LYS A 32 25.29 39.06 9.56
C LYS A 32 24.75 40.28 10.33
N THR A 33 24.13 40.07 11.49
CA THR A 33 23.55 41.16 12.30
C THR A 33 24.57 41.76 13.28
N LYS A 34 24.37 43.03 13.65
CA LYS A 34 25.08 43.67 14.76
C LYS A 34 24.33 43.56 16.08
N ASP A 35 23.01 43.37 16.02
CA ASP A 35 22.13 43.20 17.17
C ASP A 35 21.53 41.80 17.13
N VAL A 36 22.15 40.90 17.89
CA VAL A 36 21.81 39.48 17.93
C VAL A 36 20.46 39.24 18.62
N GLU A 37 20.14 40.00 19.67
CA GLU A 37 18.89 39.80 20.42
C GLU A 37 17.68 40.24 19.60
N ALA A 38 17.76 41.37 18.91
CA ALA A 38 16.71 41.80 18.00
C ALA A 38 16.52 40.81 16.83
N GLU A 39 17.61 40.26 16.28
CA GLU A 39 17.52 39.31 15.17
C GLU A 39 16.94 37.96 15.58
N LYS A 40 17.24 37.46 16.79
CA LYS A 40 16.59 36.25 17.34
C LYS A 40 15.08 36.39 17.36
N GLN A 41 14.57 37.52 17.86
CA GLN A 41 13.14 37.77 17.93
C GLN A 41 12.51 37.77 16.53
N LYS A 42 13.16 38.39 15.55
CA LYS A 42 12.71 38.40 14.16
C LYS A 42 12.70 37.01 13.53
N ILE A 43 13.75 36.22 13.74
CA ILE A 43 13.81 34.84 13.22
C ILE A 43 12.60 34.03 13.72
N ILE A 44 12.26 34.15 15.00
CA ILE A 44 11.11 33.44 15.58
C ILE A 44 9.79 33.91 14.94
N GLU A 45 9.60 35.23 14.82
CA GLU A 45 8.41 35.84 14.21
C GLU A 45 8.25 35.41 12.74
N ASP A 46 9.32 35.52 11.94
CA ASP A 46 9.35 35.12 10.53
C ASP A 46 9.05 33.62 10.39
N THR A 47 9.70 32.77 11.21
CA THR A 47 9.51 31.31 11.14
C THR A 47 8.06 30.91 11.41
N ILE A 48 7.43 31.47 12.43
CA ILE A 48 6.03 31.18 12.75
C ILE A 48 5.10 31.70 11.65
N THR A 49 5.39 32.89 11.12
CA THR A 49 4.57 33.52 10.07
C THR A 49 4.63 32.73 8.75
N GLU A 50 5.83 32.30 8.34
CA GLU A 50 6.06 31.62 7.06
C GLU A 50 5.71 30.13 7.10
N HIS A 51 5.89 29.48 8.26
CA HIS A 51 5.78 28.03 8.38
C HIS A 51 4.66 27.55 9.32
N GLY A 52 3.98 28.44 10.05
CA GLY A 52 2.92 28.08 10.99
C GLY A 52 1.78 27.25 10.38
N ARG A 53 1.59 27.31 9.06
CA ARG A 53 0.62 26.48 8.31
C ARG A 53 0.79 24.98 8.51
N ILE A 54 1.98 24.49 8.87
CA ILE A 54 2.25 23.06 9.10
C ILE A 54 1.83 22.59 10.49
N ILE A 55 1.56 23.50 11.42
CA ILE A 55 1.19 23.17 12.80
C ILE A 55 -0.30 22.80 12.83
N PHE A 56 -0.60 21.60 13.30
CA PHE A 56 -1.97 21.10 13.41
C PHE A 56 -2.12 20.25 14.67
N ASN A 57 -3.11 20.62 15.50
CA ASN A 57 -3.39 19.98 16.79
C ASN A 57 -4.76 19.27 16.80
N GLY A 58 -5.33 18.98 15.63
CA GLY A 58 -6.63 18.34 15.47
C GLY A 58 -6.54 16.88 15.03
N ASN A 59 -7.69 16.31 14.65
CA ASN A 59 -7.77 14.94 14.12
C ASN A 59 -7.24 14.89 12.68
N ASN A 60 -6.04 14.32 12.51
CA ASN A 60 -5.37 14.19 11.22
C ASN A 60 -5.80 12.98 10.38
N TYR A 61 -6.75 12.17 10.86
CA TYR A 61 -7.35 11.05 10.12
C TYR A 61 -8.67 11.41 9.43
N SER A 62 -9.18 12.61 9.70
CA SER A 62 -10.49 13.06 9.23
C SER A 62 -10.45 13.52 7.77
N ASP A 63 -11.55 13.35 7.03
CA ASP A 63 -11.67 13.87 5.66
C ASP A 63 -11.62 15.41 5.66
N GLU A 64 -12.10 16.04 6.74
CA GLU A 64 -11.99 17.47 6.98
C GLU A 64 -10.53 17.94 6.99
N TRP A 65 -9.61 17.14 7.56
CA TRP A 65 -8.18 17.45 7.53
C TRP A 65 -7.60 17.39 6.11
N ILE A 66 -8.05 16.46 5.27
CA ILE A 66 -7.60 16.38 3.87
C ILE A 66 -7.94 17.68 3.13
N GLU A 67 -9.15 18.19 3.29
CA GLU A 67 -9.56 19.45 2.66
C GLU A 67 -8.84 20.66 3.25
N GLU A 68 -8.63 20.69 4.57
CA GLU A 68 -7.87 21.75 5.23
C GLU A 68 -6.39 21.75 4.81
N ALA A 69 -5.75 20.58 4.73
CA ALA A 69 -4.38 20.43 4.29
C ALA A 69 -4.19 20.95 2.85
N LYS A 70 -5.14 20.67 1.94
CA LYS A 70 -5.15 21.26 0.58
C LYS A 70 -5.24 22.79 0.62
N LYS A 71 -6.14 23.36 1.43
CA LYS A 71 -6.26 24.82 1.59
C LYS A 71 -4.98 25.46 2.11
N ARG A 72 -4.26 24.76 2.99
CA ARG A 72 -2.95 25.17 3.52
C ARG A 72 -1.79 24.95 2.54
N GLY A 73 -2.04 24.32 1.38
CA GLY A 73 -1.01 23.97 0.40
C GLY A 73 -0.03 22.92 0.94
N LEU A 74 -0.51 22.01 1.79
CA LEU A 74 0.26 20.86 2.27
C LEU A 74 0.11 19.71 1.26
N PRO A 75 1.19 19.01 0.90
CA PRO A 75 1.14 17.91 -0.04
C PRO A 75 0.33 16.74 0.53
N ILE A 76 -0.54 16.15 -0.29
CA ILE A 76 -1.31 14.96 0.03
C ILE A 76 -0.95 13.89 -0.99
N ILE A 77 0.02 13.05 -0.63
CA ILE A 77 0.53 11.98 -1.48
C ILE A 77 -0.13 10.68 -1.04
N LYS A 78 -0.90 10.06 -1.94
CA LYS A 78 -1.73 8.89 -1.62
C LYS A 78 -1.12 7.56 -2.04
N ASN A 79 -0.20 7.57 -2.99
CA ASN A 79 0.42 6.36 -3.49
C ASN A 79 1.94 6.37 -3.29
N THR A 80 2.49 5.16 -3.20
CA THR A 80 3.92 4.94 -2.93
C THR A 80 4.81 5.47 -4.05
N ILE A 81 4.32 5.48 -5.29
CA ILE A 81 5.10 5.84 -6.48
C ILE A 81 5.37 7.35 -6.47
N GLU A 82 4.33 8.16 -6.28
CA GLU A 82 4.43 9.61 -6.08
C GLU A 82 5.30 9.94 -4.85
N ALA A 83 5.21 9.14 -3.79
CA ALA A 83 6.01 9.34 -2.59
C ALA A 83 7.51 9.08 -2.84
N ILE A 84 7.85 8.07 -3.65
CA ILE A 84 9.22 7.78 -4.06
C ILE A 84 9.74 8.87 -5.01
N GLU A 85 8.92 9.38 -5.93
CA GLU A 85 9.29 10.46 -6.85
C GLU A 85 9.73 11.74 -6.12
N ALA A 86 9.23 11.97 -4.90
CA ALA A 86 9.66 13.10 -4.09
C ALA A 86 11.18 13.17 -3.87
N ILE A 87 11.92 12.06 -3.91
CA ILE A 87 13.39 12.04 -3.72
C ILE A 87 14.10 12.83 -4.82
N VAL A 88 13.58 12.79 -6.04
CA VAL A 88 14.18 13.42 -7.23
C VAL A 88 13.57 14.79 -7.55
N ASN A 89 12.69 15.30 -6.68
CA ASN A 89 12.23 16.67 -6.79
C ASN A 89 13.40 17.64 -6.66
N LYS A 90 13.48 18.64 -7.55
CA LYS A 90 14.59 19.59 -7.61
C LYS A 90 14.91 20.22 -6.25
N LYS A 91 13.88 20.66 -5.51
CA LYS A 91 14.03 21.20 -4.13
C LYS A 91 14.78 20.25 -3.19
N ASN A 92 14.52 18.95 -3.29
CA ASN A 92 15.11 17.95 -2.40
C ASN A 92 16.54 17.59 -2.83
N ILE A 93 16.79 17.50 -4.14
CA ILE A 93 18.15 17.35 -4.69
C ILE A 93 19.02 18.54 -4.25
N ASP A 94 18.53 19.76 -4.43
CA ASP A 94 19.26 20.99 -4.07
C ASP A 94 19.60 21.03 -2.57
N LEU A 95 18.66 20.60 -1.71
CA LEU A 95 18.90 20.43 -0.27
C LEU A 95 20.05 19.44 0.00
N PHE A 96 20.00 18.26 -0.60
CA PHE A 96 21.03 17.24 -0.36
C PHE A 96 22.41 17.66 -0.87
N GLU A 97 22.48 18.31 -2.03
CA GLU A 97 23.74 18.79 -2.62
C GLU A 97 24.34 19.92 -1.80
N LYS A 98 23.53 20.92 -1.42
CA LYS A 98 23.94 22.03 -0.55
C LYS A 98 24.53 21.52 0.76
N MET A 99 23.89 20.51 1.35
CA MET A 99 24.33 19.91 2.61
C MET A 99 25.42 18.84 2.43
N LYS A 100 25.85 18.56 1.19
CA LYS A 100 26.85 17.54 0.85
C LYS A 100 26.51 16.14 1.38
N VAL A 101 25.23 15.81 1.38
CA VAL A 101 24.72 14.52 1.86
C VAL A 101 24.55 13.53 0.72
N TYR A 102 23.95 13.97 -0.39
CA TYR A 102 23.84 13.22 -1.64
C TYR A 102 24.06 14.16 -2.83
N SER A 103 24.59 13.61 -3.91
CA SER A 103 24.58 14.18 -5.25
C SER A 103 23.26 13.91 -5.97
N GLU A 104 22.99 14.65 -7.05
CA GLU A 104 21.88 14.37 -7.96
C GLU A 104 21.86 12.91 -8.45
N ALA A 105 23.02 12.38 -8.88
CA ALA A 105 23.15 11.01 -9.34
C ALA A 105 22.78 9.98 -8.25
N GLU A 106 23.17 10.21 -7.00
CA GLU A 106 22.79 9.35 -5.88
C GLU A 106 21.31 9.44 -5.54
N CYS A 107 20.68 10.60 -5.69
CA CYS A 107 19.23 10.75 -5.53
C CYS A 107 18.46 9.92 -6.57
N HIS A 108 18.87 9.99 -7.83
CA HIS A 108 18.30 9.18 -8.91
C HIS A 108 18.52 7.67 -8.69
N ALA A 109 19.73 7.26 -8.30
CA ALA A 109 20.01 5.86 -7.99
C ALA A 109 19.10 5.33 -6.86
N ARG A 110 18.88 6.14 -5.82
CA ARG A 110 17.97 5.79 -4.71
C ARG A 110 16.50 5.75 -5.11
N TYR A 111 16.10 6.60 -6.05
CA TYR A 111 14.77 6.54 -6.65
C TYR A 111 14.57 5.22 -7.40
N GLU A 112 15.48 4.89 -8.32
CA GLU A 112 15.40 3.66 -9.14
C GLU A 112 15.34 2.40 -8.28
N VAL A 113 16.25 2.27 -7.29
CA VAL A 113 16.26 1.11 -6.37
C VAL A 113 14.94 0.98 -5.61
N ARG A 114 14.30 2.09 -5.23
CA ARG A 114 13.01 2.05 -4.52
C ARG A 114 11.85 1.66 -5.43
N VAL A 115 11.83 2.16 -6.65
CA VAL A 115 10.82 1.75 -7.64
C VAL A 115 10.99 0.27 -7.97
N GLU A 116 12.21 -0.20 -8.16
CA GLU A 116 12.51 -1.62 -8.39
C GLU A 116 12.05 -2.50 -7.21
N ASN A 117 12.38 -2.14 -5.97
CA ASN A 117 11.93 -2.88 -4.79
C ASN A 117 10.40 -2.93 -4.68
N TYR A 118 9.71 -1.84 -5.04
CA TYR A 118 8.25 -1.80 -5.07
C TYR A 118 7.71 -2.79 -6.11
N ILE A 119 8.23 -2.74 -7.34
CA ILE A 119 7.84 -3.66 -8.43
C ILE A 119 8.05 -5.12 -7.99
N GLN A 120 9.24 -5.45 -7.48
CA GLN A 120 9.56 -6.80 -7.04
C GLN A 120 8.63 -7.27 -5.92
N SER A 121 8.34 -6.43 -4.93
CA SER A 121 7.45 -6.78 -3.82
C SER A 121 6.05 -7.10 -4.32
N VAL A 122 5.47 -6.23 -5.14
CA VAL A 122 4.12 -6.42 -5.68
C VAL A 122 4.06 -7.62 -6.63
N SER A 123 5.10 -7.85 -7.45
CA SER A 123 5.20 -9.06 -8.28
C SER A 123 5.18 -10.32 -7.42
N ILE A 124 5.98 -10.39 -6.36
CA ILE A 124 6.03 -11.56 -5.47
C ILE A 124 4.67 -11.78 -4.81
N GLU A 125 4.02 -10.73 -4.32
CA GLU A 125 2.68 -10.84 -3.72
C GLU A 125 1.64 -11.34 -4.72
N ALA A 126 1.66 -10.84 -5.96
CA ALA A 126 0.73 -11.27 -7.02
C ALA A 126 0.95 -12.74 -7.38
N GLU A 127 2.19 -13.17 -7.62
CA GLU A 127 2.54 -14.55 -7.93
C GLU A 127 2.21 -15.50 -6.76
N THR A 128 2.44 -15.06 -5.53
CA THR A 128 2.07 -15.82 -4.33
C THR A 128 0.56 -16.00 -4.23
N LEU A 129 -0.21 -14.93 -4.44
CA LEU A 129 -1.67 -15.01 -4.47
C LEU A 129 -2.15 -15.98 -5.56
N LEU A 130 -1.64 -15.85 -6.79
CA LEU A 130 -1.97 -16.76 -7.89
C LEU A 130 -1.69 -18.23 -7.53
N HIS A 131 -0.52 -18.50 -6.94
CA HIS A 131 -0.16 -19.83 -6.49
C HIS A 131 -1.15 -20.37 -5.45
N MET A 132 -1.40 -19.61 -4.37
CA MET A 132 -2.34 -19.99 -3.31
C MET A 132 -3.75 -20.23 -3.85
N MET A 133 -4.24 -19.34 -4.71
CA MET A 133 -5.57 -19.45 -5.29
C MET A 133 -5.72 -20.71 -6.13
N LYS A 134 -4.76 -20.99 -7.02
CA LYS A 134 -4.84 -22.12 -7.96
C LYS A 134 -4.57 -23.47 -7.32
N ARG A 135 -3.71 -23.52 -6.30
CA ARG A 135 -3.22 -24.78 -5.72
C ARG A 135 -3.95 -25.18 -4.44
N GLU A 136 -4.50 -24.22 -3.70
CA GLU A 136 -5.06 -24.46 -2.37
C GLU A 136 -6.53 -24.05 -2.32
N ILE A 137 -6.84 -22.78 -2.56
CA ILE A 137 -8.16 -22.20 -2.29
C ILE A 137 -9.22 -22.69 -3.28
N ILE A 138 -9.02 -22.52 -4.60
CA ILE A 138 -10.00 -22.96 -5.60
C ILE A 138 -10.28 -24.48 -5.50
N PRO A 139 -9.26 -25.36 -5.41
CA PRO A 139 -9.48 -26.79 -5.21
C PRO A 139 -10.31 -27.11 -3.96
N ALA A 140 -10.04 -26.45 -2.83
CA ALA A 140 -10.80 -26.65 -1.59
C ALA A 140 -12.28 -26.26 -1.74
N ILE A 141 -12.56 -25.13 -2.41
CA ILE A 141 -13.93 -24.69 -2.67
C ILE A 141 -14.66 -25.69 -3.58
N ILE A 142 -14.00 -26.20 -4.63
CA ILE A 142 -14.56 -27.21 -5.53
C ILE A 142 -14.89 -28.50 -4.76
N GLU A 143 -13.96 -28.98 -3.92
CA GLU A 143 -14.17 -30.18 -3.12
C GLU A 143 -15.35 -30.02 -2.15
N TYR A 144 -15.40 -28.91 -1.42
CA TYR A 144 -16.50 -28.60 -0.51
C TYR A 144 -17.83 -28.51 -1.25
N THR A 145 -17.86 -27.86 -2.42
CA THR A 145 -19.06 -27.77 -3.26
C THR A 145 -19.56 -29.16 -3.65
N GLY A 146 -18.65 -30.08 -3.99
CA GLY A 146 -18.96 -31.49 -4.23
C GLY A 146 -19.62 -32.17 -3.02
N LYS A 147 -19.07 -31.98 -1.81
CA LYS A 147 -19.62 -32.52 -0.56
C LYS A 147 -21.05 -32.02 -0.29
N VAL A 148 -21.30 -30.73 -0.51
CA VAL A 148 -22.64 -30.14 -0.35
C VAL A 148 -23.61 -30.67 -1.42
N ALA A 149 -23.18 -30.79 -2.67
CA ALA A 149 -23.98 -31.34 -3.76
C ALA A 149 -24.37 -32.80 -3.54
N ASP A 150 -23.44 -33.63 -3.07
CA ASP A 150 -23.70 -35.02 -2.71
C ASP A 150 -24.72 -35.14 -1.58
N SER A 151 -24.61 -34.27 -0.57
CA SER A 151 -25.56 -34.20 0.55
C SER A 151 -26.95 -33.80 0.06
N PHE A 152 -27.05 -32.81 -0.83
CA PHE A 152 -28.32 -32.41 -1.46
C PHE A 152 -28.93 -33.57 -2.26
N ASN A 153 -28.14 -34.28 -3.06
CA ASN A 153 -28.61 -35.41 -3.85
C ASN A 153 -29.13 -36.56 -2.99
N LYS A 154 -28.47 -36.85 -1.85
CA LYS A 154 -28.94 -37.86 -0.88
C LYS A 154 -30.30 -37.49 -0.29
N ILE A 155 -30.47 -36.24 0.15
CA ILE A 155 -31.75 -35.75 0.71
C ILE A 155 -32.86 -35.77 -0.35
N LYS A 156 -32.53 -35.37 -1.59
CA LYS A 156 -33.47 -35.39 -2.71
C LYS A 156 -33.94 -36.81 -3.05
N LYS A 157 -33.05 -37.80 -3.02
CA LYS A 157 -33.40 -39.22 -3.20
C LYS A 157 -34.34 -39.74 -2.11
N SER A 158 -34.28 -39.19 -0.91
CA SER A 158 -35.23 -39.48 0.18
C SER A 158 -36.59 -38.78 0.02
N GLY A 159 -36.82 -38.05 -1.07
CA GLY A 159 -38.09 -37.40 -1.38
C GLY A 159 -38.24 -35.98 -0.83
N PHE A 160 -37.20 -35.41 -0.21
CA PHE A 160 -37.23 -34.05 0.34
C PHE A 160 -36.53 -33.05 -0.58
N ASN A 161 -37.11 -31.86 -0.76
CA ASN A 161 -36.46 -30.77 -1.48
C ASN A 161 -35.90 -29.74 -0.49
N ASN A 162 -34.57 -29.68 -0.33
CA ASN A 162 -33.90 -28.74 0.57
C ASN A 162 -33.46 -27.48 -0.18
N LYS A 163 -34.24 -26.40 -0.03
CA LYS A 163 -33.96 -25.10 -0.68
C LYS A 163 -32.65 -24.46 -0.20
N THR A 164 -32.30 -24.64 1.07
CA THR A 164 -31.08 -24.06 1.66
C THR A 164 -29.84 -24.64 1.00
N LEU A 165 -29.73 -25.96 0.92
CA LEU A 165 -28.59 -26.62 0.26
C LEU A 165 -28.50 -26.24 -1.22
N ASN A 166 -29.63 -26.18 -1.91
CA ASN A 166 -29.65 -25.74 -3.31
C ASN A 166 -29.11 -24.30 -3.46
N SER A 167 -29.52 -23.39 -2.58
CA SER A 167 -29.02 -22.01 -2.56
C SER A 167 -27.52 -21.95 -2.27
N THR A 168 -27.02 -22.72 -1.29
CA THR A 168 -25.59 -22.78 -0.96
C THR A 168 -24.77 -23.28 -2.15
N ILE A 169 -25.22 -24.33 -2.85
CA ILE A 169 -24.54 -24.83 -4.05
C ILE A 169 -24.51 -23.76 -5.14
N SER A 170 -25.61 -23.04 -5.37
CA SER A 170 -25.64 -21.95 -6.35
C SER A 170 -24.68 -20.82 -6.01
N ILE A 171 -24.58 -20.43 -4.74
CA ILE A 171 -23.62 -19.41 -4.29
C ILE A 171 -22.19 -19.89 -4.54
N LEU A 172 -21.85 -21.09 -4.07
CA LEU A 172 -20.51 -21.66 -4.23
C LEU A 172 -20.11 -21.77 -5.71
N ASN A 173 -21.02 -22.25 -6.58
CA ASN A 173 -20.75 -22.36 -8.01
C ASN A 173 -20.44 -21.00 -8.65
N ASN A 174 -21.30 -20.00 -8.40
CA ASN A 174 -21.12 -18.65 -8.95
C ASN A 174 -19.83 -18.00 -8.45
N SER A 175 -19.46 -18.24 -7.20
CA SER A 175 -18.23 -17.72 -6.62
C SER A 175 -16.99 -18.41 -7.18
N ILE A 176 -17.01 -19.73 -7.42
CA ILE A 176 -15.92 -20.43 -8.12
C ILE A 176 -15.69 -19.80 -9.50
N GLU A 177 -16.76 -19.61 -10.29
CA GLU A 177 -16.65 -19.01 -11.63
C GLU A 177 -16.11 -17.58 -11.58
N THR A 178 -16.57 -16.79 -10.60
CA THR A 178 -16.11 -15.41 -10.38
C THR A 178 -14.63 -15.36 -10.00
N ILE A 179 -14.23 -16.15 -9.00
CA ILE A 179 -12.85 -16.20 -8.52
C ILE A 179 -11.91 -16.71 -9.61
N ASP A 180 -12.26 -17.78 -10.34
CA ASP A 180 -11.43 -18.32 -11.42
C ASP A 180 -11.23 -17.29 -12.55
N ARG A 181 -12.28 -16.55 -12.93
CA ARG A 181 -12.17 -15.45 -13.89
C ARG A 181 -11.24 -14.35 -13.37
N ASP A 182 -11.40 -13.95 -12.13
CA ASP A 182 -10.63 -12.87 -11.54
C ASP A 182 -9.15 -13.25 -11.37
N VAL A 183 -8.87 -14.52 -11.05
CA VAL A 183 -7.51 -15.10 -11.01
C VAL A 183 -6.89 -15.11 -12.40
N LYS A 184 -7.59 -15.60 -13.43
CA LYS A 184 -7.10 -15.57 -14.82
C LYS A 184 -6.79 -14.17 -15.29
N LYS A 185 -7.65 -13.21 -14.95
CA LYS A 185 -7.40 -11.79 -15.25
C LYS A 185 -6.14 -11.29 -14.55
N LEU A 186 -5.88 -11.68 -13.29
CA LEU A 186 -4.62 -11.34 -12.63
C LEU A 186 -3.43 -11.97 -13.35
N GLU A 187 -3.51 -13.23 -13.80
CA GLU A 187 -2.46 -13.88 -14.58
C GLU A 187 -2.15 -13.13 -15.89
N GLU A 188 -3.18 -12.67 -16.61
CA GLU A 188 -3.01 -11.87 -17.81
C GLU A 188 -2.30 -10.55 -17.50
N LEU A 189 -2.75 -9.84 -16.45
CA LEU A 189 -2.13 -8.59 -16.03
C LEU A 189 -0.67 -8.78 -15.57
N THR A 190 -0.31 -9.89 -14.91
CA THR A 190 1.09 -10.11 -14.50
C THR A 190 2.02 -10.28 -15.71
N VAL A 191 1.54 -10.87 -16.80
CA VAL A 191 2.29 -10.97 -18.06
C VAL A 191 2.49 -9.59 -18.69
N GLU A 192 1.47 -8.73 -18.69
CA GLU A 192 1.50 -7.37 -19.25
C GLU A 192 2.54 -6.45 -18.57
N ILE A 193 3.00 -6.76 -17.36
CA ILE A 193 4.05 -5.99 -16.67
C ILE A 193 5.30 -5.81 -17.55
N ALA A 194 5.66 -6.84 -18.33
CA ALA A 194 6.84 -6.83 -19.18
C ALA A 194 6.73 -5.85 -20.37
N ASP A 195 5.50 -5.49 -20.77
CA ASP A 195 5.23 -4.64 -21.93
C ASP A 195 5.43 -3.15 -21.63
N HIS A 196 5.57 -2.78 -20.35
CA HIS A 196 5.83 -1.41 -19.95
C HIS A 196 7.31 -1.03 -20.11
N PRO A 197 7.60 0.14 -20.72
CA PRO A 197 8.94 0.49 -21.20
C PRO A 197 9.95 0.84 -20.09
N ASN A 198 9.48 1.28 -18.92
CA ASN A 198 10.35 1.69 -17.81
C ASN A 198 9.75 1.32 -16.46
N ASN A 199 10.58 1.39 -15.41
CA ASN A 199 10.18 1.02 -14.06
C ASN A 199 9.06 1.91 -13.49
N LYS A 200 9.02 3.20 -13.83
CA LYS A 200 7.95 4.09 -13.36
C LYS A 200 6.59 3.61 -13.89
N GLU A 201 6.48 3.38 -15.20
CA GLU A 201 5.25 2.90 -15.83
C GLU A 201 4.85 1.51 -15.34
N LYS A 202 5.81 0.60 -15.10
CA LYS A 202 5.54 -0.70 -14.45
C LYS A 202 4.93 -0.54 -13.07
N ALA A 203 5.52 0.32 -12.24
CA ALA A 203 5.03 0.56 -10.90
C ALA A 203 3.61 1.17 -10.94
N GLU A 204 3.37 2.13 -11.83
CA GLU A 204 2.05 2.76 -12.01
C GLU A 204 1.01 1.76 -12.48
N PHE A 205 1.35 0.89 -13.43
CA PHE A 205 0.48 -0.18 -13.87
C PHE A 205 0.13 -1.13 -12.71
N MET A 206 1.13 -1.54 -11.92
CA MET A 206 0.89 -2.39 -10.76
C MET A 206 -0.05 -1.75 -9.73
N TYR A 207 0.17 -0.47 -9.42
CA TYR A 207 -0.70 0.27 -8.50
C TYR A 207 -2.14 0.38 -9.02
N ASN A 208 -2.30 0.65 -10.31
CA ASN A 208 -3.62 0.93 -10.90
C ASN A 208 -4.40 -0.32 -11.34
N LYS A 209 -3.73 -1.46 -11.58
CA LYS A 209 -4.33 -2.66 -12.19
C LYS A 209 -4.11 -3.92 -11.36
N ILE A 210 -2.86 -4.23 -10.99
CA ILE A 210 -2.52 -5.45 -10.25
C ILE A 210 -3.09 -5.41 -8.83
N ILE A 211 -2.75 -4.38 -8.04
CA ILE A 211 -3.19 -4.27 -6.64
C ILE A 211 -4.73 -4.29 -6.52
N PRO A 212 -5.50 -3.50 -7.31
CA PRO A 212 -6.95 -3.58 -7.26
C PRO A 212 -7.51 -4.96 -7.61
N GLN A 213 -6.90 -5.66 -8.58
CA GLN A 213 -7.32 -7.02 -8.94
C GLN A 213 -7.04 -8.02 -7.81
N MET A 214 -5.89 -7.91 -7.12
CA MET A 214 -5.59 -8.71 -5.94
C MET A 214 -6.59 -8.47 -4.81
N ILE A 215 -6.97 -7.21 -4.58
CA ILE A 215 -7.97 -6.84 -3.57
C ILE A 215 -9.34 -7.43 -3.91
N GLU A 216 -9.75 -7.41 -5.18
CA GLU A 216 -11.02 -7.99 -5.62
C GLU A 216 -11.05 -9.52 -5.42
N ILE A 217 -9.97 -10.22 -5.81
CA ILE A 217 -9.83 -11.66 -5.56
C ILE A 217 -9.94 -11.95 -4.06
N ARG A 218 -9.23 -11.18 -3.24
CA ARG A 218 -9.26 -11.33 -1.78
C ARG A 218 -10.68 -11.15 -1.25
N LYS A 219 -11.37 -10.08 -1.61
CA LYS A 219 -12.74 -9.80 -1.16
C LYS A 219 -13.68 -10.97 -1.48
N ASN A 220 -13.66 -11.46 -2.72
CA ASN A 220 -14.52 -12.57 -3.14
C ASN A 220 -14.15 -13.89 -2.42
N THR A 221 -12.89 -14.07 -2.08
CA THR A 221 -12.39 -15.23 -1.33
C THR A 221 -12.79 -15.18 0.16
N ASP A 222 -12.65 -14.02 0.79
CA ASP A 222 -13.01 -13.77 2.20
C ASP A 222 -14.52 -14.01 2.41
N GLU A 223 -15.37 -13.66 1.43
CA GLU A 223 -16.80 -13.97 1.48
C GLU A 223 -17.06 -15.49 1.47
N ILE A 224 -16.29 -16.25 0.71
CA ILE A 224 -16.43 -17.72 0.60
C ILE A 224 -15.90 -18.45 1.82
N GLU A 225 -14.86 -17.94 2.48
CA GLU A 225 -14.36 -18.47 3.75
C GLU A 225 -15.49 -18.61 4.79
N THR A 226 -16.47 -17.69 4.78
CA THR A 226 -17.61 -17.72 5.72
C THR A 226 -18.63 -18.84 5.45
N ILE A 227 -18.56 -19.46 4.27
CA ILE A 227 -19.50 -20.49 3.80
C ILE A 227 -18.86 -21.88 3.89
N VAL A 228 -17.58 -21.99 3.55
CA VAL A 228 -16.86 -23.26 3.55
C VAL A 228 -16.65 -23.75 4.98
N GLY A 229 -16.80 -25.06 5.20
CA GLY A 229 -16.57 -25.67 6.50
C GLY A 229 -15.12 -25.47 6.94
N LYS A 230 -14.88 -25.19 8.23
CA LYS A 230 -13.54 -24.97 8.79
C LYS A 230 -12.53 -26.07 8.43
N GLU A 231 -12.95 -27.33 8.49
CA GLU A 231 -12.08 -28.49 8.20
C GLU A 231 -11.76 -28.63 6.71
N ASP A 232 -12.52 -27.96 5.85
CA ASP A 232 -12.36 -27.96 4.40
C ASP A 232 -11.63 -26.70 3.91
N TRP A 233 -11.33 -25.74 4.78
CA TRP A 233 -10.60 -24.53 4.43
C TRP A 233 -9.08 -24.74 4.60
N PRO A 234 -8.26 -24.48 3.56
CA PRO A 234 -6.87 -24.94 3.53
C PRO A 234 -5.91 -24.07 4.34
N ILE A 235 -6.32 -22.87 4.75
CA ILE A 235 -5.46 -21.90 5.43
C ILE A 235 -6.00 -21.52 6.81
N PRO A 236 -5.14 -21.14 7.77
CA PRO A 236 -5.60 -20.66 9.07
C PRO A 236 -6.44 -19.39 8.95
N THR A 237 -7.58 -19.38 9.63
CA THR A 237 -8.41 -18.18 9.77
C THR A 237 -7.69 -17.10 10.59
N TYR A 238 -8.12 -15.84 10.47
CA TYR A 238 -7.58 -14.75 11.29
C TYR A 238 -7.68 -15.01 12.80
N THR A 239 -8.76 -15.64 13.25
CA THR A 239 -8.93 -16.00 14.67
C THR A 239 -7.84 -16.96 15.12
N GLN A 240 -7.46 -17.91 14.24
CA GLN A 240 -6.39 -18.85 14.56
C GLN A 240 -5.04 -18.15 14.63
N ILE A 241 -4.71 -17.33 13.63
CA ILE A 241 -3.44 -16.60 13.55
C ILE A 241 -3.25 -15.68 14.76
N LEU A 242 -4.32 -15.02 15.22
CA LEU A 242 -4.22 -14.03 16.28
C LEU A 242 -4.31 -14.61 17.70
N TYR A 243 -4.99 -15.75 17.89
CA TYR A 243 -5.34 -16.22 19.24
C TYR A 243 -5.04 -17.68 19.54
N THR A 244 -4.81 -18.53 18.54
CA THR A 244 -4.73 -19.99 18.79
C THR A 244 -3.58 -20.71 18.08
N LEU A 245 -2.73 -20.00 17.33
CA LEU A 245 -1.53 -20.53 16.68
C LEU A 245 -0.32 -20.54 17.63
#